data_AF-A0A6P0VQZ9-F1
#
_entry.id   AF-A0A6P0VQZ9-F1
#
_cell.length_a   1.000
_cell.length_b   1.000
_cell.length_c   1.000
_cell.angle_alpha   90.00
_cell.angle_beta   90.00
_cell.angle_gamma   90.00
#
_symmetry.space_group_name_H-M   'P 1'
#
loop_
_entity.id
_entity.type
_entity.pdbx_description
1 polymer ?
#
loop_
_entity_poly.entity_id
_entity_poly.type
_entity_poly.pdbx_seq_one_letter_code
_entity_poly.pdbx_strand_id
1 'polypeptide(L)' 'MQAQYKIAPVNIGIEEKDRQEIVDGLSRLLADTYTLYLKTHSFHWNVTGPMFNSLHLMFEQQYN' A
#
# COMPACT_ATOMS: atom_id res chain seq x y z
N MET A 1 -0.07 9.38 -40.22
CA MET A 1 1.17 8.92 -39.58
C MET A 1 0.98 9.01 -38.07
N GLN A 2 0.89 7.89 -37.35
CA GLN A 2 1.02 7.87 -35.89
C GLN A 2 2.23 7.00 -35.58
N ALA A 3 3.31 7.61 -35.10
CA ALA A 3 4.45 6.87 -34.58
C ALA A 3 4.03 6.28 -33.23
N GLN A 4 4.07 4.96 -33.09
CA GLN A 4 3.89 4.30 -31.80
C GLN A 4 5.05 4.71 -30.87
N TYR A 5 4.73 5.46 -29.82
CA TYR A 5 5.68 5.77 -28.77
C TYR A 5 5.99 4.49 -27.98
N LYS A 6 7.11 3.83 -28.32
CA LYS A 6 7.64 2.73 -27.50
C LYS A 6 8.37 3.35 -26.32
N ILE A 7 7.85 3.09 -25.12
CA ILE A 7 8.53 3.45 -23.88
C ILE A 7 9.85 2.67 -23.84
N ALA A 8 10.97 3.37 -23.66
CA ALA A 8 12.26 2.73 -23.53
C ALA A 8 12.25 1.80 -22.30
N PRO A 9 12.87 0.61 -22.39
CA PRO A 9 12.95 -0.29 -21.25
C PRO A 9 13.65 0.38 -20.07
N VAL A 10 13.15 0.15 -18.86
CA VAL A 10 13.74 0.66 -17.63
C VAL A 10 15.16 0.12 -17.51
N ASN A 11 16.15 1.02 -17.43
CA ASN A 11 17.55 0.66 -17.26
C ASN A 11 18.12 1.41 -16.05
N ILE A 12 18.09 0.74 -14.90
CA ILE A 12 18.56 1.26 -13.60
C ILE A 12 19.67 0.38 -12.99
N GLY A 13 20.33 -0.45 -13.81
CA GLY A 13 21.42 -1.33 -13.36
C GLY A 13 20.96 -2.58 -12.60
N ILE A 14 19.70 -3.00 -12.75
CA ILE A 14 19.13 -4.23 -12.17
C ILE A 14 18.62 -5.10 -13.32
N GLU A 15 18.90 -6.40 -13.31
CA GLU A 15 18.44 -7.32 -14.37
C GLU A 15 16.91 -7.44 -14.38
N GLU A 16 16.32 -7.70 -15.56
CA GLU A 16 14.85 -7.74 -15.71
C GLU A 16 14.18 -8.78 -14.81
N LYS A 17 14.80 -9.95 -14.65
CA LYS A 17 14.32 -11.01 -13.75
C LYS A 17 14.23 -10.50 -12.31
N ASP A 18 15.28 -9.85 -11.83
CA ASP A 18 15.35 -9.35 -10.46
C ASP A 18 14.37 -8.20 -10.24
N ARG A 19 14.20 -7.33 -11.26
CA ARG A 19 13.16 -6.28 -11.24
C ARG A 19 11.77 -6.87 -11.13
N GLN A 20 11.47 -7.95 -11.84
CA GLN A 20 10.15 -8.59 -11.77
C GLN A 20 9.88 -9.15 -10.37
N GLU A 21 10.85 -9.81 -9.75
CA GLU A 21 10.72 -10.30 -8.37
C GLU A 21 10.50 -9.16 -7.37
N ILE A 22 11.20 -8.03 -7.55
CA ILE A 22 11.00 -6.81 -6.75
C ILE A 22 9.59 -6.24 -6.96
N VAL A 23 9.12 -6.14 -8.20
CA VAL A 23 7.78 -5.62 -8.53
C VAL A 23 6.69 -6.48 -7.88
N ASP A 24 6.83 -7.80 -7.91
CA ASP A 24 5.86 -8.70 -7.29
C ASP A 24 5.80 -8.50 -5.76
N GLY A 25 6.97 -8.35 -5.12
CA GLY A 25 7.07 -8.08 -3.69
C GLY A 25 6.48 -6.72 -3.30
N LEU A 26 6.83 -5.67 -4.02
CA LEU A 26 6.31 -4.32 -3.79
C LEU A 26 4.81 -4.23 -4.04
N SER A 27 4.29 -4.93 -5.05
CA SER A 27 2.86 -4.95 -5.35
C SER A 27 2.06 -5.58 -4.21
N ARG A 28 2.56 -6.69 -3.64
CA ARG A 28 1.95 -7.32 -2.45
C ARG A 28 2.03 -6.42 -1.23
N LEU A 29 3.20 -5.87 -0.95
CA LEU A 29 3.40 -4.95 0.18
C LEU A 29 2.46 -3.74 0.09
N LEU A 30 2.31 -3.16 -1.10
CA LEU A 30 1.39 -2.05 -1.33
C LEU A 30 -0.05 -2.45 -1.05
N ALA A 31 -0.50 -3.60 -1.58
CA ALA A 31 -1.85 -4.10 -1.36
C ALA A 31 -2.13 -4.36 0.14
N ASP A 32 -1.18 -5.00 0.84
CA ASP A 32 -1.32 -5.34 2.25
C ASP A 32 -1.32 -4.09 3.14
N THR A 33 -0.40 -3.15 2.89
CA THR A 33 -0.30 -1.90 3.67
C THR A 33 -1.53 -1.00 3.46
N TYR A 34 -2.03 -0.90 2.23
CA TYR A 34 -3.25 -0.14 1.95
C TYR A 34 -4.49 -0.81 2.57
N THR A 35 -4.56 -2.13 2.54
CA THR A 35 -5.61 -2.89 3.21
C THR A 35 -5.57 -2.66 4.73
N LEU A 36 -4.38 -2.68 5.34
CA LEU A 36 -4.22 -2.39 6.76
C LEU A 36 -4.67 -0.97 7.08
N TYR A 37 -4.23 0.03 6.31
CA TYR A 37 -4.65 1.44 6.46
C TYR A 37 -6.18 1.60 6.46
N LEU A 38 -6.86 0.97 5.49
CA LEU A 38 -8.33 1.03 5.40
C LEU A 38 -9.01 0.33 6.57
N LYS A 39 -8.46 -0.79 7.04
CA LYS A 39 -8.99 -1.51 8.21
C LYS A 39 -8.87 -0.68 9.48
N THR A 40 -7.71 -0.08 9.74
CA THR A 40 -7.49 0.71 10.95
C THR A 40 -8.31 2.00 10.93
N HIS A 41 -8.44 2.67 9.79
CA HIS A 41 -9.41 3.76 9.61
C HIS A 41 -10.85 3.33 9.90
N SER A 42 -11.28 2.20 9.33
CA SER A 42 -12.62 1.67 9.55
C SER A 42 -12.89 1.36 11.02
N PHE A 43 -11.93 0.75 11.72
CA PHE A 43 -12.05 0.51 13.16
C PHE A 43 -12.08 1.79 13.98
N HIS A 44 -11.25 2.78 13.64
CA HIS A 44 -11.28 4.09 14.29
C HIS A 44 -12.67 4.75 14.20
N TRP A 45 -13.31 4.76 13.03
CA TRP A 45 -14.62 5.40 12.86
C TRP A 45 -15.81 4.59 13.38
N ASN A 46 -15.70 3.25 13.43
CA ASN A 46 -16.85 2.39 13.76
C ASN A 46 -16.77 1.73 15.16
N VAL A 47 -15.67 1.91 15.91
CA VAL A 47 -15.55 1.35 17.27
C VAL A 47 -16.58 1.98 18.22
N THR A 48 -17.18 1.16 19.10
CA THR A 48 -18.13 1.58 20.12
C THR A 48 -17.91 0.80 21.43
N GLY A 49 -18.59 1.20 22.51
CA GLY A 49 -18.57 0.51 23.81
C GLY A 49 -17.68 1.17 24.87
N PRO A 50 -17.51 0.53 26.05
CA PRO A 50 -16.86 1.14 27.21
C PRO A 50 -15.41 1.57 27.00
N MET A 51 -14.72 0.97 26.02
CA MET A 51 -13.34 1.28 25.67
C MET A 51 -13.21 2.24 24.47
N PHE A 52 -14.31 2.92 24.08
CA PHE A 52 -14.35 3.77 22.88
C PHE A 52 -13.14 4.69 22.77
N ASN A 53 -12.87 5.52 23.78
CA ASN A 53 -11.81 6.54 23.68
C ASN A 53 -10.42 5.92 23.49
N SER A 54 -10.07 4.91 24.28
CA SER A 54 -8.76 4.25 24.20
C SER A 54 -8.54 3.55 22.87
N LEU A 55 -9.55 2.82 22.38
CA LEU A 55 -9.44 2.11 21.10
C LEU A 55 -9.50 3.06 19.90
N HIS A 56 -10.35 4.08 19.95
CA HIS A 56 -10.44 5.10 18.91
C HIS A 56 -9.09 5.78 18.69
N LEU A 57 -8.43 6.25 19.76
CA LEU A 57 -7.09 6.86 19.67
C LEU A 57 -6.01 5.86 19.26
N MET A 58 -6.08 4.62 19.74
CA MET A 58 -5.12 3.56 19.34
C MET A 58 -5.19 3.27 17.83
N PHE A 59 -6.39 3.17 17.25
CA PHE A 59 -6.53 2.93 15.81
C PHE A 59 -6.08 4.12 14.97
N GLU A 60 -6.29 5.34 15.44
CA GLU A 60 -5.78 6.56 14.79
C GLU A 60 -4.25 6.56 14.67
N GLN A 61 -3.55 6.19 15.74
CA GLN A 61 -2.09 6.12 15.77
C GLN A 61 -1.48 5.17 14.73
N GLN A 62 -2.26 4.22 14.20
CA GLN A 62 -1.76 3.23 13.25
C GLN A 62 -1.74 3.74 11.80
N TYR A 63 -2.44 4.84 11.49
CA TYR A 63 -2.53 5.38 10.14
C TYR A 63 -2.13 6.85 10.00
N ASN A 64 -2.04 7.59 11.11
CA ASN A 64 -1.62 8.99 11.12
C ASN A 64 -0.11 9.17 10.96
#